data_AF-A0AAV1EXE1-F1
#
_entry.id   AF-A0AAV1EXE1-F1
#
_cell.length_a   1.000
_cell.length_b   1.000
_cell.length_c   1.000
_cell.angle_alpha   90.00
_cell.angle_beta   90.00
_cell.angle_gamma   90.00
#
_symmetry.space_group_name_H-M   'P 1'
#
loop_
_entity.id
_entity.type
_entity.pdbx_description
1 polymer ?
#
loop_
_entity_poly.entity_id
_entity_poly.type
_entity_poly.pdbx_seq_one_letter_code
_entity_poly.pdbx_strand_id
1 'polypeptide(L)'
;MEMMALDDQSFSIVEDRGFVRVIHHLEPRYNIPSRCHFSECLPAKYDEIATLLHTMIDNDAQHISFTTDIWTCDTHPVSMLDKDFRLYRAVLHSQELPGSHNADCIRWPL
;
A
#
# COMPACT_ATOMS: atom_id res chain seq x y z
N MET A 1 -9.15 -4.17 6.52
CA MET A 1 -7.97 -3.51 5.92
C MET A 1 -8.16 -3.17 4.45
N GLU A 2 -8.95 -3.93 3.68
CA GLU A 2 -9.18 -3.63 2.26
C GLU A 2 -9.59 -2.18 2.00
N MET A 3 -10.62 -1.65 2.70
CA MET A 3 -10.98 -0.22 2.63
C MET A 3 -9.79 0.72 2.86
N MET A 4 -8.94 0.44 3.86
CA MET A 4 -7.78 1.29 4.15
C MET A 4 -6.76 1.26 3.01
N ALA A 5 -6.52 0.07 2.43
CA ALA A 5 -5.57 -0.10 1.34
C ALA A 5 -6.09 0.46 0.01
N LEU A 6 -7.39 0.30 -0.27
CA LEU A 6 -8.02 0.79 -1.50
C LEU A 6 -8.11 2.32 -1.53
N ASP A 7 -8.42 2.93 -0.39
CA ASP A 7 -8.69 4.38 -0.29
C ASP A 7 -7.51 5.16 0.31
N ASP A 8 -6.34 4.54 0.44
CA ASP A 8 -5.12 5.10 1.04
C ASP A 8 -5.36 5.77 2.42
N GLN A 9 -6.16 5.10 3.25
CA GLN A 9 -6.56 5.63 4.56
C GLN A 9 -5.58 5.21 5.65
N SER A 10 -5.28 6.16 6.54
CA SER A 10 -4.59 5.87 7.79
C SER A 10 -5.37 4.86 8.64
N PHE A 11 -4.66 4.02 9.40
CA PHE A 11 -5.27 3.13 10.40
C PHE A 11 -6.07 3.88 11.47
N SER A 12 -5.82 5.18 11.66
CA SER A 12 -6.59 6.02 12.60
C SER A 12 -8.05 6.23 12.18
N ILE A 13 -8.44 5.92 10.94
CA ILE A 13 -9.84 6.05 10.48
C ILE A 13 -10.83 5.32 11.39
N VAL A 14 -10.41 4.22 12.02
CA VAL A 14 -11.26 3.43 12.93
C VAL A 14 -11.57 4.14 14.25
N GLU A 15 -10.84 5.19 14.56
CA GLU A 15 -11.00 6.03 15.74
C GLU A 15 -11.72 7.35 15.39
N ASP A 16 -11.94 7.63 14.11
CA ASP A 16 -12.63 8.84 13.67
C ASP A 16 -14.09 8.83 14.09
N ARG A 17 -14.52 9.92 14.74
CA ARG A 17 -15.89 10.05 15.28
C ARG A 17 -16.98 9.81 14.23
N GLY A 18 -16.76 10.24 12.99
CA GLY A 18 -17.70 10.04 11.89
C GLY A 18 -17.82 8.56 11.51
N PHE A 19 -16.68 7.90 11.30
CA PHE A 19 -16.61 6.48 10.96
C PHE A 19 -17.24 5.62 12.06
N VAL A 20 -16.85 5.83 13.32
CA VAL A 20 -17.40 5.09 14.48
C VAL A 20 -18.92 5.23 14.56
N ARG A 21 -19.46 6.43 14.35
CA ARG A 21 -20.92 6.66 14.36
C ARG A 21 -21.63 5.91 13.24
N VAL A 22 -21.06 5.89 12.03
CA VAL A 22 -21.63 5.17 10.89
C VAL A 22 -21.63 3.67 11.17
N ILE A 23 -20.51 3.10 11.61
CA ILE A 23 -20.43 1.66 11.91
C ILE A 23 -21.38 1.28 13.04
N HIS A 24 -21.43 2.06 14.13
CA HIS A 24 -22.36 1.80 15.23
C HIS A 24 -23.83 1.98 14.81
N HIS A 25 -24.12 2.85 13.84
CA HIS A 25 -25.48 2.98 13.30
C HIS A 25 -25.87 1.76 12.46
N LEU A 26 -24.93 1.23 11.66
CA LEU A 26 -25.16 0.09 10.77
C LEU A 26 -25.19 -1.25 11.50
N GLU A 27 -24.25 -1.48 12.42
CA GLU A 27 -24.18 -2.68 13.25
C GLU A 27 -23.63 -2.32 14.64
N PRO A 28 -24.52 -1.96 15.60
CA PRO A 28 -24.14 -1.53 16.95
C PRO A 28 -23.34 -2.56 17.74
N ARG A 29 -23.43 -3.86 17.39
CA ARG A 29 -22.73 -4.94 18.11
C ARG A 29 -21.32 -5.16 17.59
N TYR A 30 -20.94 -4.54 16.48
CA TYR A 30 -19.61 -4.68 15.92
C TYR A 30 -18.60 -3.90 16.75
N ASN A 31 -17.68 -4.62 17.38
CA ASN A 31 -16.56 -3.99 18.07
C ASN A 31 -15.47 -3.64 17.05
N ILE A 32 -15.32 -2.35 16.77
CA ILE A 32 -14.34 -1.85 15.81
C ILE A 32 -12.94 -2.16 16.35
N PRO A 33 -12.09 -2.91 15.62
CA PRO A 33 -10.72 -3.17 16.05
C PRO A 33 -9.91 -1.88 16.15
N SER A 34 -8.93 -1.86 17.05
CA SER A 34 -8.08 -0.68 17.23
C SER A 34 -7.13 -0.47 16.05
N ARG A 35 -6.61 0.76 15.91
CA ARG A 35 -5.48 1.06 15.03
C ARG A 35 -4.31 0.08 15.23
N CYS A 36 -4.02 -0.28 16.48
CA CYS A 36 -2.92 -1.20 16.82
C CYS A 36 -3.14 -2.58 16.21
N HIS A 37 -4.37 -3.10 16.31
CA HIS A 37 -4.74 -4.38 15.71
C HIS A 37 -4.44 -4.39 14.20
N PHE A 38 -4.82 -3.33 13.47
CA PHE A 38 -4.54 -3.25 12.04
C PHE A 38 -3.05 -3.14 11.73
N SER A 39 -2.30 -2.37 12.52
CA SER A 39 -0.85 -2.29 12.37
C SER A 39 -0.15 -3.63 12.61
N GLU A 40 -0.62 -4.41 13.59
CA GLU A 40 -0.08 -5.73 13.92
C GLU A 40 -0.44 -6.80 12.88
N CYS A 41 -1.62 -6.69 12.26
CA CYS A 41 -2.05 -7.62 11.21
C CYS A 41 -1.49 -7.28 9.82
N LEU A 42 -0.98 -6.06 9.61
CA LEU A 42 -0.46 -5.62 8.31
C LEU A 42 0.67 -6.52 7.76
N PRO A 43 1.70 -6.92 8.53
CA PRO A 43 2.79 -7.75 8.01
C PRO A 43 2.29 -9.08 7.43
N ALA A 44 1.39 -9.77 8.13
CA ALA A 44 0.83 -11.02 7.65
C ALA A 44 0.02 -10.85 6.35
N LYS A 45 -0.69 -9.72 6.21
CA LYS A 45 -1.41 -9.40 4.97
C LYS A 45 -0.48 -9.02 3.83
N TYR A 46 0.62 -8.32 4.13
CA TYR A 46 1.67 -8.04 3.17
C TYR A 46 2.27 -9.35 2.64
N ASP A 47 2.65 -10.29 3.51
CA ASP A 47 3.25 -11.56 3.11
C ASP A 47 2.33 -12.40 2.22
N GLU A 48 1.03 -12.41 2.53
CA GLU A 48 -0.01 -13.07 1.71
C GLU A 48 -0.06 -12.48 0.30
N ILE A 49 -0.10 -11.15 0.18
CA ILE A 49 -0.14 -10.45 -1.11
C ILE A 49 1.18 -10.59 -1.86
N ALA A 50 2.32 -10.49 -1.17
CA ALA A 50 3.65 -10.66 -1.77
C ALA A 50 3.80 -12.07 -2.35
N THR A 51 3.38 -13.11 -1.61
CA THR A 51 3.39 -14.50 -2.09
C THR A 51 2.50 -14.67 -3.33
N LEU A 52 1.32 -14.07 -3.33
CA LEU A 52 0.43 -14.07 -4.49
C LEU A 52 1.07 -13.38 -5.70
N LEU A 53 1.66 -12.20 -5.51
CA LEU A 53 2.34 -11.46 -6.56
C LEU A 53 3.52 -12.24 -7.14
N HIS A 54 4.36 -12.85 -6.30
CA HIS A 54 5.44 -13.74 -6.76
C HIS A 54 4.89 -14.88 -7.61
N THR A 55 3.83 -15.53 -7.16
CA THR A 55 3.18 -16.63 -7.91
C THR A 55 2.66 -16.15 -9.27
N MET A 56 2.05 -14.97 -9.34
CA MET A 56 1.56 -14.40 -10.60
C MET A 56 2.71 -14.02 -11.54
N ILE A 57 3.79 -13.46 -11.00
CA ILE A 57 4.98 -13.09 -11.76
C ILE A 57 5.63 -14.36 -12.34
N ASP A 58 5.82 -15.39 -11.53
CA ASP A 58 6.53 -16.61 -11.93
C ASP A 58 5.75 -17.43 -12.97
N ASN A 59 4.41 -17.46 -12.85
CA ASN A 59 3.57 -18.35 -13.66
C ASN A 59 2.88 -17.67 -14.84
N ASP A 60 2.52 -16.39 -14.73
CA ASP A 60 1.60 -15.74 -15.68
C ASP A 60 2.22 -14.53 -16.41
N ALA A 61 3.30 -13.92 -15.88
CA ALA A 61 3.85 -12.70 -16.46
C ALA A 61 4.77 -12.98 -17.66
N GLN A 62 4.27 -12.71 -18.86
CA GLN A 62 5.07 -12.78 -20.10
C GLN A 62 6.02 -11.58 -20.27
N HIS A 63 5.61 -10.43 -19.73
CA HIS A 63 6.33 -9.16 -19.84
C HIS A 63 6.26 -8.42 -18.51
N ILE A 64 7.41 -7.89 -18.07
CA ILE A 64 7.54 -7.13 -16.82
C ILE A 64 8.28 -5.84 -17.13
N SER A 65 7.75 -4.72 -16.66
CA SER A 65 8.40 -3.41 -16.73
C SER A 65 8.54 -2.85 -15.32
N PHE A 66 9.74 -2.38 -14.98
CA PHE A 66 10.00 -1.71 -13.71
C PHE A 66 10.04 -0.21 -13.93
N THR A 67 9.33 0.52 -13.06
CA THR A 67 9.40 1.99 -13.00
C THR A 67 9.87 2.38 -11.62
N THR A 68 10.91 3.20 -11.54
CA THR A 68 11.36 3.82 -10.29
C THR A 68 10.96 5.28 -10.32
N ASP A 69 10.34 5.74 -9.25
CA ASP A 69 10.04 7.16 -9.03
C ASP A 69 10.80 7.62 -7.79
N ILE A 70 11.37 8.82 -7.86
CA ILE A 70 12.07 9.46 -6.75
C ILE A 70 11.54 10.88 -6.67
N TRP A 71 10.98 11.21 -5.52
CA TRP A 71 10.52 12.56 -5.22
C TRP A 71 11.20 13.07 -3.95
N THR A 72 11.53 14.36 -3.93
CA THR A 72 11.91 15.07 -2.71
C THR A 72 10.66 15.76 -2.19
N CYS A 73 10.30 15.51 -0.94
CA CYS A 73 9.03 15.98 -0.40
C CYS A 73 9.14 16.32 1.09
N ASP A 74 8.70 17.53 1.44
CA ASP A 74 8.47 17.92 2.84
C ASP A 74 7.00 17.63 3.28
N THR A 75 6.05 17.49 2.33
CA THR A 75 4.65 17.01 2.51
C THR A 75 4.04 16.53 1.16
N HIS A 76 3.39 15.34 1.12
CA HIS A 76 3.02 14.60 -0.12
C HIS A 76 1.83 15.23 -0.90
N PRO A 77 1.72 14.98 -2.23
CA PRO A 77 0.78 13.95 -2.71
C PRO A 77 1.17 13.19 -4.02
N VAL A 78 0.60 12.00 -4.21
CA VAL A 78 0.73 11.10 -5.39
C VAL A 78 -0.63 10.93 -6.11
N SER A 79 -0.64 10.81 -7.44
CA SER A 79 -1.59 10.05 -8.32
C SER A 79 -1.25 10.30 -9.82
N MET A 80 -1.54 9.48 -10.85
CA MET A 80 -2.79 8.84 -11.35
C MET A 80 -2.54 7.65 -12.34
N LEU A 81 -3.63 7.00 -12.83
CA LEU A 81 -3.71 5.87 -13.80
C LEU A 81 -4.61 6.20 -15.03
N ASP A 82 -4.50 5.41 -16.11
CA ASP A 82 -5.36 5.45 -17.32
C ASP A 82 -5.97 4.07 -17.67
N LYS A 83 -7.04 4.09 -18.48
CA LYS A 83 -8.09 3.10 -18.69
C LYS A 83 -7.83 2.21 -19.91
N ASP A 84 -8.10 0.92 -19.72
CA ASP A 84 -8.43 -0.06 -20.78
C ASP A 84 -7.34 -0.97 -21.39
N PHE A 85 -6.18 -1.14 -20.75
CA PHE A 85 -5.43 -2.41 -20.84
C PHE A 85 -4.95 -2.82 -19.45
N ARG A 86 -5.35 -4.02 -18.98
CA ARG A 86 -5.18 -4.48 -17.59
C ARG A 86 -3.72 -4.46 -17.15
N LEU A 87 -3.30 -3.34 -16.59
CA LEU A 87 -2.01 -3.15 -15.95
C LEU A 87 -2.14 -3.52 -14.47
N TYR A 88 -1.47 -4.60 -14.07
CA TYR A 88 -1.28 -4.90 -12.67
C TYR A 88 -0.16 -4.00 -12.14
N ARG A 89 -0.51 -3.03 -11.30
CA ARG A 89 0.45 -2.12 -10.68
C ARG A 89 0.66 -2.56 -9.24
N ALA A 90 1.90 -2.90 -8.90
CA ALA A 90 2.30 -3.19 -7.54
C ALA A 90 3.52 -2.33 -7.20
N VAL A 91 3.51 -1.71 -6.02
CA VAL A 91 4.71 -1.07 -5.47
C VAL A 91 5.53 -2.18 -4.83
N LEU A 92 6.66 -2.52 -5.46
CA LEU A 92 7.55 -3.59 -4.98
C LEU A 92 8.43 -3.12 -3.82
N HIS A 93 8.78 -1.84 -3.81
CA HIS A 93 9.62 -1.25 -2.77
C HIS A 93 9.35 0.25 -2.66
N SER A 94 9.32 0.75 -1.43
CA SER A 94 9.28 2.18 -1.13
C SER A 94 10.13 2.42 0.11
N GLN A 95 11.18 3.21 -0.04
CA GLN A 95 12.10 3.53 1.05
C GLN A 95 12.51 4.99 0.99
N GLU A 96 12.81 5.56 2.15
CA GLU A 96 13.53 6.82 2.21
C GLU A 96 14.94 6.62 1.63
N LEU A 97 15.41 7.57 0.84
CA LEU A 97 16.76 7.57 0.29
C LEU A 97 17.60 8.62 1.03
N PRO A 98 18.25 8.26 2.16
CA PRO A 98 19.05 9.21 2.93
C PRO A 98 20.38 9.51 2.23
N GLY A 99 20.89 10.73 2.40
CA GLY A 99 22.23 11.12 1.92
C GLY A 99 22.23 11.65 0.49
N SER A 100 23.26 11.29 -0.29
CA SER A 100 23.46 11.84 -1.64
C SER A 100 22.68 11.07 -2.69
N HIS A 101 21.89 11.77 -3.50
CA HIS A 101 21.08 11.17 -4.57
C HIS A 101 21.88 11.05 -5.88
N ASN A 102 23.00 10.32 -5.84
CA ASN A 102 23.80 10.03 -7.05
C ASN A 102 23.45 8.64 -7.63
N ALA A 103 23.90 8.37 -8.85
CA ALA A 103 23.58 7.12 -9.56
C ALA A 103 24.03 5.86 -8.80
N ASP A 104 25.13 5.93 -8.07
CA ASP A 104 25.64 4.81 -7.27
C ASP A 104 24.74 4.51 -6.07
N CYS A 105 24.16 5.53 -5.44
CA CYS A 105 23.24 5.40 -4.32
C CYS A 105 21.84 4.91 -4.72
N ILE A 106 21.44 5.09 -5.99
CA ILE A 106 20.13 4.65 -6.51
C ILE A 106 20.18 3.18 -7.00
N ARG A 107 21.37 2.61 -7.15
CA ARG A 107 21.54 1.26 -7.70
C ARG A 107 20.95 0.20 -6.77
N TRP A 108 19.99 -0.57 -7.28
CA TRP A 108 19.49 -1.78 -6.61
C TRP A 108 20.61 -2.82 -6.50
N PRO A 109 20.82 -3.48 -5.34
CA PRO A 109 21.78 -4.57 -5.24
C PRO A 109 21.28 -5.72 -6.11
N LEU A 110 21.99 -5.98 -7.21
CA LEU A 110 21.84 -7.19 -8.02
C LEU A 110 22.51 -8.37 -7.31
#